data_AF-A0A5J4Z736-F1
#
_entry.id   AF-A0A5J4Z736-F1
#
_cell.length_a   1.000
_cell.length_b   1.000
_cell.length_c   1.000
_cell.angle_alpha   90.00
_cell.angle_beta   90.00
_cell.angle_gamma   90.00
#
_symmetry.space_group_name_H-M   'P 1'
#
loop_
_entity.id
_entity.type
_entity.pdbx_description
1 polymer ?
#
loop_
_entity_poly.entity_id
_entity_poly.type
_entity_poly.pdbx_seq_one_letter_code
_entity_poly.pdbx_strand_id
1 'polypeptide(L)'
;MAFVVAPPGAAKCGRRIGHGSCVLRPPTARPLSPRNPSGRAARPAVRRASAREQSGTQLQNVRSETQQALVDFFTALRSDARYGKTAFVSESKLNMLAAFFDMNALQRSIENDFLLAVQGVAPSNRTGWYMRSVGEPRGDSFEDAKLRYSDLIGALANGTCVFNSAGGHIKELAELCLAAQDAFRFPANVNVYVTKPGMKKSAPPHTDKQDVIVMQTQGRKHWRVYRPPEPGRKPTCEAFSRGKGDDALSEQELEGLLCIETVLTPGEVLFIPAGWPHTTSTVLDGDGGDTSDSAPSLHLTVGLDHIIWGLTYEFLRRAAIKEAGLKDSLKIYQLSAEMYMDLFEPVNLQASGTDIAAQLMPKLRRIEPEITGDELHALEKIAARIANEMTTHGESVMDLLSRMYVETLNESFYVPPGSPRVTYFHAQQYMARLGAEMEGFLQRVGSLPLDPAMRRASAKADNAVVGSGPSSGFGGGSTTKKSSGKRKSKR
;
A
#
# COMPACT_ATOMS: atom_id res chain seq x y z
N MET A 1 -3.29 -5.57 2.26
CA MET A 1 -1.96 -5.03 2.66
C MET A 1 -1.94 -4.48 4.07
N ALA A 2 -1.11 -5.03 4.96
CA ALA A 2 -0.79 -4.44 6.24
C ALA A 2 0.72 -4.20 6.26
N PHE A 3 1.15 -2.96 6.09
CA PHE A 3 2.51 -2.57 6.49
C PHE A 3 2.63 -2.85 7.99
N VAL A 4 3.68 -3.52 8.44
CA VAL A 4 3.94 -3.84 9.86
C VAL A 4 5.24 -3.14 10.20
N VAL A 5 5.30 -2.31 11.27
CA VAL A 5 6.21 -2.36 12.46
C VAL A 5 5.75 -1.32 13.54
N ALA A 6 6.24 -1.38 14.80
CA ALA A 6 5.80 -0.72 16.06
C ALA A 6 6.80 0.28 16.74
N PRO A 7 6.34 1.24 17.62
CA PRO A 7 7.04 2.47 18.05
C PRO A 7 7.86 2.36 19.37
N PRO A 8 8.73 3.34 19.73
CA PRO A 8 9.42 3.35 21.03
C PRO A 8 8.57 3.98 22.15
N GLY A 9 8.68 3.39 23.34
CA GLY A 9 7.80 3.59 24.47
C GLY A 9 7.92 4.92 25.21
N ALA A 10 6.78 5.36 25.75
CA ALA A 10 6.69 6.33 26.82
C ALA A 10 7.18 5.70 28.13
N ALA A 11 8.39 6.08 28.57
CA ALA A 11 8.80 5.88 29.95
C ALA A 11 8.08 6.90 30.84
N LYS A 12 7.20 6.43 31.73
CA LYS A 12 6.77 7.17 32.91
C LYS A 12 7.99 7.37 33.81
N CYS A 13 8.33 8.61 34.16
CA CYS A 13 9.03 8.87 35.42
C CYS A 13 8.62 10.23 35.99
N GLY A 14 8.10 10.20 37.22
CA GLY A 14 7.74 11.39 37.98
C GLY A 14 8.89 11.89 38.85
N ARG A 15 8.85 13.21 39.09
CA ARG A 15 9.43 14.01 40.19
C ARG A 15 10.98 14.14 40.33
N ARG A 16 11.39 15.40 40.14
CA ARG A 16 12.34 16.28 40.88
C ARG A 16 13.71 15.72 41.31
N ILE A 17 14.79 16.42 40.93
CA ILE A 17 15.63 17.35 41.73
C ILE A 17 16.94 17.61 40.94
N GLY A 18 17.44 18.86 40.95
CA GLY A 18 18.90 19.10 41.00
C GLY A 18 19.55 19.88 39.84
N HIS A 19 19.97 21.11 40.14
CA HIS A 19 20.83 21.98 39.34
C HIS A 19 22.17 21.36 38.91
N GLY A 20 22.70 21.79 37.77
CA GLY A 20 24.12 21.60 37.41
C GLY A 20 24.45 22.07 36.00
N SER A 21 25.04 23.26 35.89
CA SER A 21 25.51 23.91 34.66
C SER A 21 26.68 23.15 34.01
N CYS A 22 26.69 23.01 32.68
CA CYS A 22 27.92 23.16 31.90
C CYS A 22 27.62 23.46 30.43
N VAL A 23 28.07 24.64 30.00
CA VAL A 23 27.95 25.20 28.65
C VAL A 23 29.25 24.93 27.92
N LEU A 24 29.21 24.40 26.70
CA LEU A 24 30.28 24.53 25.71
C LEU A 24 29.72 25.04 24.39
N ARG A 25 30.27 26.18 23.96
CA ARG A 25 29.89 27.01 22.81
C ARG A 25 30.30 26.39 21.46
N PRO A 26 29.58 26.70 20.36
CA PRO A 26 30.06 26.48 19.00
C PRO A 26 31.04 27.58 18.54
N PRO A 27 31.97 27.30 17.61
CA PRO A 27 32.91 28.28 17.10
C PRO A 27 32.27 29.27 16.11
N THR A 28 32.75 30.50 16.23
CA THR A 28 32.35 31.75 15.57
C THR A 28 32.78 31.86 14.11
N ALA A 29 31.92 32.44 13.26
CA ALA A 29 32.33 33.10 12.01
C ALA A 29 32.08 34.62 12.14
N ARG A 30 33.09 35.42 11.75
CA ARG A 30 33.19 36.88 11.93
C ARG A 30 32.16 37.67 11.09
N PRO A 31 31.69 38.84 11.57
CA PRO A 31 30.93 39.80 10.77
C PRO A 31 31.86 40.85 10.13
N LEU A 32 31.50 41.34 8.95
CA LEU A 32 32.01 42.60 8.40
C LEU A 32 30.84 43.55 8.16
N SER A 33 30.92 44.74 8.74
CA SER A 33 29.97 45.85 8.61
C SER A 33 30.59 47.03 7.82
N PRO A 34 29.90 48.15 7.54
CA PRO A 34 29.67 48.63 6.19
C PRO A 34 30.34 49.98 5.88
N ARG A 35 30.52 50.33 4.59
CA ARG A 35 30.66 51.75 4.15
C ARG A 35 30.05 51.98 2.76
N ASN A 36 29.33 53.09 2.64
CA ASN A 36 28.72 53.74 1.46
C ASN A 36 29.57 54.99 1.10
N PRO A 37 29.31 55.83 0.06
CA PRO A 37 28.49 55.70 -1.15
C PRO A 37 29.19 56.27 -2.44
N SER A 38 28.43 56.33 -3.55
CA SER A 38 28.54 57.21 -4.76
C SER A 38 29.05 56.57 -6.07
N GLY A 39 28.26 56.75 -7.14
CA GLY A 39 28.59 56.37 -8.52
C GLY A 39 27.36 56.04 -9.37
N ARG A 40 26.70 57.06 -9.94
CA ARG A 40 25.62 56.93 -10.95
C ARG A 40 26.16 56.30 -12.24
N ALA A 41 25.46 55.30 -12.79
CA ALA A 41 25.39 55.03 -14.23
C ALA A 41 24.12 54.23 -14.57
N ALA A 42 23.61 54.42 -15.78
CA ALA A 42 22.23 54.26 -16.22
C ALA A 42 21.72 52.82 -16.36
N ARG A 43 20.40 52.65 -16.17
CA ARG A 43 19.62 51.44 -16.46
C ARG A 43 19.26 51.36 -17.95
N PRO A 44 19.26 50.18 -18.58
CA PRO A 44 18.35 49.88 -19.68
C PRO A 44 17.12 49.16 -19.14
N ALA A 45 15.94 49.65 -19.55
CA ALA A 45 14.65 49.05 -19.27
C ALA A 45 14.47 47.77 -20.09
N VAL A 46 14.39 46.61 -19.43
CA VAL A 46 13.91 45.37 -20.06
C VAL A 46 12.44 45.22 -19.70
N ARG A 47 11.59 45.37 -20.73
CA ARG A 47 10.15 45.10 -20.70
C ARG A 47 9.88 43.74 -20.07
N ARG A 48 9.09 43.70 -18.99
CA ARG A 48 8.35 42.50 -18.58
C ARG A 48 7.28 42.24 -19.63
N ALA A 49 7.61 41.45 -20.65
CA ALA A 49 6.62 40.76 -21.45
C ALA A 49 6.19 39.50 -20.67
N SER A 50 4.89 39.32 -20.57
CA SER A 50 4.20 38.19 -19.95
C SER A 50 4.62 36.86 -20.58
N ALA A 51 5.48 36.10 -19.91
CA ALA A 51 5.73 34.69 -20.20
C ALA A 51 4.57 33.81 -19.67
N ARG A 52 3.33 34.13 -20.07
CA ARG A 52 2.14 33.32 -19.74
C ARG A 52 1.40 32.79 -20.97
N GLU A 53 1.93 33.01 -22.16
CA GLU A 53 1.39 32.52 -23.43
C GLU A 53 2.55 32.09 -24.32
N GLN A 54 3.06 30.88 -24.12
CA GLN A 54 3.82 30.05 -25.08
C GLN A 54 4.53 28.91 -24.33
N SER A 55 3.74 27.97 -23.81
CA SER A 55 4.21 26.60 -23.56
C SER A 55 3.03 25.63 -23.73
N GLY A 56 2.27 25.85 -24.80
CA GLY A 56 1.29 24.90 -25.33
C GLY A 56 1.94 24.04 -26.41
N THR A 57 3.08 23.42 -26.12
CA THR A 57 3.61 22.32 -26.93
C THR A 57 3.06 21.03 -26.33
N GLN A 58 2.07 20.45 -27.01
CA GLN A 58 1.69 19.05 -26.87
C GLN A 58 2.95 18.18 -26.99
N LEU A 59 3.56 17.82 -25.87
CA LEU A 59 4.22 16.53 -25.76
C LEU A 59 3.08 15.53 -25.61
N GLN A 60 2.59 15.00 -26.73
CA GLN A 60 1.87 13.74 -26.69
C GLN A 60 2.88 12.73 -26.14
N ASN A 61 2.73 12.34 -24.88
CA ASN A 61 3.45 11.20 -24.31
C ASN A 61 3.04 9.98 -25.13
N VAL A 62 3.86 9.61 -26.12
CA VAL A 62 3.66 8.37 -26.87
C VAL A 62 3.89 7.23 -25.90
N ARG A 63 2.80 6.52 -25.55
CA ARG A 63 2.87 5.31 -24.73
C ARG A 63 3.65 4.24 -25.48
N SER A 64 4.39 3.41 -24.76
CA SER A 64 4.94 2.18 -25.36
C SER A 64 3.77 1.28 -25.84
N GLU A 65 4.02 0.43 -26.84
CA GLU A 65 3.02 -0.56 -27.28
C GLU A 65 2.54 -1.43 -26.12
N THR A 66 3.46 -1.81 -25.23
CA THR A 66 3.17 -2.54 -23.99
C THR A 66 2.23 -1.76 -23.08
N GLN A 67 2.52 -0.49 -22.79
CA GLN A 67 1.69 0.33 -21.92
C GLN A 67 0.30 0.56 -22.52
N GLN A 68 0.20 0.77 -23.84
CA GLN A 68 -1.09 0.90 -24.50
C GLN A 68 -1.92 -0.38 -24.40
N ALA A 69 -1.31 -1.55 -24.65
CA ALA A 69 -2.00 -2.84 -24.51
C ALA A 69 -2.50 -3.08 -23.08
N LEU A 70 -1.73 -2.67 -22.06
CA LEU A 70 -2.16 -2.73 -20.66
C LEU A 70 -3.34 -1.80 -20.37
N VAL A 71 -3.32 -0.56 -20.87
CA VAL A 71 -4.44 0.37 -20.71
C VAL A 71 -5.70 -0.16 -21.38
N ASP A 72 -5.60 -0.67 -22.61
CA ASP A 72 -6.73 -1.21 -23.34
C ASP A 72 -7.34 -2.41 -22.60
N PHE A 73 -6.47 -3.31 -22.10
CA PHE A 73 -6.90 -4.46 -21.30
C PHE A 73 -7.61 -4.03 -20.02
N PHE A 74 -7.04 -3.10 -19.25
CA PHE A 74 -7.67 -2.61 -18.01
C PHE A 74 -8.96 -1.83 -18.26
N THR A 75 -9.04 -1.08 -19.36
CA THR A 75 -10.26 -0.38 -19.76
C THR A 75 -11.37 -1.36 -20.12
N ALA A 76 -11.04 -2.45 -20.81
CA ALA A 76 -11.98 -3.55 -21.07
C ALA A 76 -12.41 -4.23 -19.76
N LEU A 77 -11.46 -4.50 -18.84
CA LEU A 77 -11.76 -5.12 -17.54
C LEU A 77 -12.68 -4.25 -16.69
N ARG A 78 -12.46 -2.92 -16.67
CA ARG A 78 -13.32 -1.94 -16.00
C ARG A 78 -14.74 -1.90 -16.59
N SER A 79 -14.86 -2.15 -17.89
CA SER A 79 -16.13 -2.12 -18.62
C SER A 79 -16.93 -3.43 -18.48
N ASP A 80 -16.35 -4.47 -17.90
CA ASP A 80 -17.06 -5.72 -17.62
C ASP A 80 -18.24 -5.46 -16.66
N ALA A 81 -19.42 -5.97 -16.99
CA ALA A 81 -20.64 -5.76 -16.21
C ALA A 81 -20.55 -6.27 -14.76
N ARG A 82 -19.60 -7.19 -14.49
CA ARG A 82 -19.30 -7.78 -13.18
C ARG A 82 -18.32 -6.96 -12.36
N TYR A 83 -17.58 -6.04 -12.97
CA TYR A 83 -16.59 -5.18 -12.28
C TYR A 83 -17.24 -4.45 -11.09
N GLY A 84 -16.55 -4.48 -9.96
CA GLY A 84 -17.04 -3.94 -8.68
C GLY A 84 -18.17 -4.72 -7.99
N LYS A 85 -18.76 -5.74 -8.65
CA LYS A 85 -19.93 -6.47 -8.12
C LYS A 85 -19.64 -7.90 -7.71
N THR A 86 -18.86 -8.62 -8.50
CA THR A 86 -18.49 -10.02 -8.22
C THR A 86 -17.07 -10.30 -8.68
N ALA A 87 -16.43 -11.29 -8.08
CA ALA A 87 -15.21 -11.85 -8.63
C ALA A 87 -15.49 -12.50 -9.99
N PHE A 88 -14.51 -12.45 -10.90
CA PHE A 88 -14.57 -13.11 -12.21
C PHE A 88 -13.18 -13.33 -12.82
N VAL A 89 -13.04 -14.40 -13.59
CA VAL A 89 -11.89 -14.60 -14.49
C VAL A 89 -12.17 -13.84 -15.79
N SER A 90 -11.21 -13.04 -16.23
CA SER A 90 -11.27 -12.32 -17.49
C SER A 90 -11.38 -13.29 -18.66
N GLU A 91 -12.29 -13.03 -19.59
CA GLU A 91 -12.43 -13.81 -20.82
C GLU A 91 -11.22 -13.60 -21.76
N SER A 92 -10.69 -12.38 -21.76
CA SER A 92 -9.48 -12.02 -22.48
C SER A 92 -8.24 -12.43 -21.69
N LYS A 93 -7.28 -13.05 -22.39
CA LYS A 93 -5.93 -13.30 -21.87
C LYS A 93 -4.99 -12.18 -22.29
N LEU A 94 -4.04 -11.86 -21.42
CA LEU A 94 -2.96 -10.95 -21.72
C LEU A 94 -1.70 -11.75 -22.02
N ASN A 95 -1.59 -12.28 -23.24
CA ASN A 95 -0.57 -13.26 -23.65
C ASN A 95 0.88 -12.79 -23.43
N MET A 96 1.10 -11.48 -23.42
CA MET A 96 2.41 -10.88 -23.15
C MET A 96 2.86 -11.03 -21.69
N LEU A 97 1.97 -11.36 -20.74
CA LEU A 97 2.30 -11.44 -19.31
C LEU A 97 3.44 -12.40 -18.98
N ALA A 98 3.53 -13.53 -19.70
CA ALA A 98 4.59 -14.50 -19.47
C ALA A 98 5.98 -13.95 -19.78
N ALA A 99 6.09 -13.08 -20.78
CA ALA A 99 7.32 -12.39 -21.14
C ALA A 99 7.52 -11.06 -20.37
N PHE A 100 6.44 -10.53 -19.77
CA PHE A 100 6.45 -9.25 -19.08
C PHE A 100 7.24 -9.28 -17.78
N PHE A 101 6.99 -10.27 -16.91
CA PHE A 101 7.70 -10.39 -15.64
C PHE A 101 7.75 -11.83 -15.13
N ASP A 102 8.96 -12.40 -15.07
CA ASP A 102 9.23 -13.78 -14.66
C ASP A 102 10.24 -13.86 -13.51
N MET A 103 10.61 -15.07 -13.08
CA MET A 103 11.62 -15.26 -12.03
C MET A 103 13.01 -14.73 -12.40
N ASN A 104 13.37 -14.68 -13.68
CA ASN A 104 14.64 -14.13 -14.13
C ASN A 104 14.63 -12.59 -14.02
N ALA A 105 13.52 -11.96 -14.39
CA ALA A 105 13.31 -10.52 -14.20
C ALA A 105 13.39 -10.17 -12.71
N LEU A 106 12.69 -10.93 -11.85
CA LEU A 106 12.75 -10.73 -10.41
C LEU A 106 14.17 -10.90 -9.84
N GLN A 107 14.92 -11.93 -10.28
CA GLN A 107 16.31 -12.11 -9.89
C GLN A 107 17.16 -10.90 -10.25
N ARG A 108 17.07 -10.43 -11.51
CA ARG A 108 17.79 -9.23 -11.95
C ARG A 108 17.39 -8.00 -11.13
N SER A 109 16.11 -7.84 -10.77
CA SER A 109 15.67 -6.72 -9.93
C SER A 109 16.29 -6.77 -8.53
N ILE A 110 16.37 -7.95 -7.92
CA ILE A 110 17.00 -8.15 -6.59
C ILE A 110 18.51 -7.89 -6.65
N GLU A 111 19.18 -8.32 -7.71
CA GLU A 111 20.63 -8.15 -7.84
C GLU A 111 21.03 -6.69 -8.06
N ASN A 112 20.21 -5.93 -8.79
CA ASN A 112 20.52 -4.58 -9.22
C ASN A 112 20.04 -3.48 -8.25
N ASP A 113 19.18 -3.78 -7.28
CA ASP A 113 18.55 -2.76 -6.43
C ASP A 113 18.31 -3.21 -4.98
N PHE A 114 17.95 -2.26 -4.11
CA PHE A 114 17.53 -2.53 -2.74
C PHE A 114 16.05 -2.90 -2.72
N LEU A 115 15.76 -4.21 -2.71
CA LEU A 115 14.40 -4.71 -2.57
C LEU A 115 14.18 -5.33 -1.19
N LEU A 116 12.97 -5.15 -0.67
CA LEU A 116 12.50 -5.84 0.52
C LEU A 116 11.42 -6.86 0.13
N ALA A 117 11.54 -8.05 0.70
CA ALA A 117 10.55 -9.10 0.57
C ALA A 117 10.06 -9.53 1.95
N VAL A 118 8.81 -9.97 2.00
CA VAL A 118 8.23 -10.61 3.18
C VAL A 118 7.72 -12.00 2.81
N GLN A 119 7.77 -12.91 3.76
CA GLN A 119 7.20 -14.24 3.66
C GLN A 119 5.94 -14.32 4.50
N GLY A 120 4.89 -14.82 3.87
CA GLY A 120 3.66 -15.16 4.53
C GLY A 120 3.78 -16.40 5.41
N VAL A 121 3.43 -16.28 6.69
CA VAL A 121 3.39 -17.36 7.68
C VAL A 121 2.06 -17.40 8.40
N ALA A 122 1.56 -18.59 8.70
CA ALA A 122 0.36 -18.81 9.51
C ALA A 122 0.74 -19.68 10.72
N PRO A 123 1.17 -19.07 11.84
CA PRO A 123 1.76 -19.80 12.98
C PRO A 123 0.81 -20.79 13.64
N SER A 124 -0.50 -20.54 13.57
CA SER A 124 -1.54 -21.39 14.11
C SER A 124 -2.83 -21.26 13.32
N ASN A 125 -3.78 -22.16 13.56
CA ASN A 125 -5.15 -22.06 13.03
C ASN A 125 -6.01 -20.99 13.73
N ARG A 126 -5.51 -20.37 14.80
CA ARG A 126 -6.19 -19.30 15.56
C ARG A 126 -5.75 -17.90 15.16
N THR A 127 -4.75 -17.81 14.30
CA THR A 127 -4.21 -16.55 13.81
C THR A 127 -4.37 -16.45 12.31
N GLY A 128 -4.43 -15.22 11.82
CA GLY A 128 -4.37 -14.93 10.39
C GLY A 128 -2.97 -15.03 9.81
N TRP A 129 -2.86 -14.54 8.59
CA TRP A 129 -1.61 -14.43 7.87
C TRP A 129 -0.72 -13.32 8.47
N TYR A 130 0.50 -13.68 8.88
CA TYR A 130 1.54 -12.74 9.26
C TYR A 130 2.60 -12.66 8.17
N MET A 131 3.24 -11.50 8.09
CA MET A 131 4.37 -11.25 7.22
C MET A 131 5.64 -11.19 8.04
N ARG A 132 6.64 -11.99 7.65
CA ARG A 132 7.98 -11.98 8.23
C ARG A 132 8.97 -11.51 7.17
N SER A 133 9.93 -10.66 7.52
CA SER A 133 10.99 -10.26 6.60
C SER A 133 11.72 -11.46 6.00
N VAL A 134 12.11 -11.35 4.73
CA VAL A 134 12.96 -12.32 4.04
C VAL A 134 14.37 -11.76 3.97
N GLY A 135 15.33 -12.57 4.42
CA GLY A 135 16.72 -12.14 4.55
C GLY A 135 16.93 -11.26 5.78
N GLU A 136 18.19 -11.18 6.21
CA GLU A 136 18.64 -10.27 7.27
C GLU A 136 19.86 -9.49 6.77
N PRO A 137 20.00 -8.20 7.12
CA PRO A 137 21.21 -7.45 6.81
C PRO A 137 22.46 -8.14 7.37
N ARG A 138 23.49 -8.27 6.55
CA ARG A 138 24.77 -8.91 6.94
C ARG A 138 25.84 -7.91 7.35
N GLY A 139 25.53 -6.62 7.27
CA GLY A 139 26.41 -5.49 7.49
C GLY A 139 25.72 -4.20 7.05
N ASP A 140 26.41 -3.08 7.23
CA ASP A 140 25.86 -1.73 7.00
C ASP A 140 26.04 -1.22 5.55
N SER A 141 26.80 -1.95 4.73
CA SER A 141 26.98 -1.60 3.31
C SER A 141 25.72 -1.94 2.51
N PHE A 142 25.49 -1.25 1.38
CA PHE A 142 24.37 -1.58 0.49
C PHE A 142 24.37 -3.06 0.08
N GLU A 143 25.53 -3.61 -0.30
CA GLU A 143 25.67 -5.00 -0.74
C GLU A 143 25.47 -6.03 0.38
N ASP A 144 25.77 -5.65 1.63
CA ASP A 144 25.56 -6.53 2.78
C ASP A 144 24.13 -6.46 3.32
N ALA A 145 23.51 -5.28 3.26
CA ALA A 145 22.17 -5.01 3.74
C ALA A 145 21.07 -5.45 2.76
N LYS A 146 21.33 -5.43 1.44
CA LYS A 146 20.32 -5.79 0.44
C LYS A 146 19.92 -7.25 0.49
N LEU A 147 18.67 -7.51 0.08
CA LEU A 147 18.16 -8.85 -0.18
C LEU A 147 19.01 -9.54 -1.25
N ARG A 148 19.37 -10.79 -1.03
CA ARG A 148 20.01 -11.63 -2.05
C ARG A 148 19.01 -12.61 -2.62
N TYR A 149 19.19 -12.99 -3.88
CA TYR A 149 18.31 -13.98 -4.51
C TYR A 149 18.32 -15.33 -3.76
N SER A 150 19.46 -15.72 -3.17
CA SER A 150 19.55 -16.90 -2.31
C SER A 150 18.63 -16.84 -1.09
N ASP A 151 18.38 -15.65 -0.52
CA ASP A 151 17.47 -15.49 0.61
C ASP A 151 16.03 -15.75 0.18
N LEU A 152 15.65 -15.24 -1.00
CA LEU A 152 14.35 -15.51 -1.60
C LEU A 152 14.16 -17.02 -1.80
N ILE A 153 15.11 -17.69 -2.46
CA ILE A 153 15.05 -19.14 -2.70
C ILE A 153 14.95 -19.92 -1.39
N GLY A 154 15.77 -19.58 -0.39
CA GLY A 154 15.71 -20.21 0.93
C GLY A 154 14.37 -19.99 1.63
N ALA A 155 13.79 -18.80 1.51
CA ALA A 155 12.47 -18.51 2.07
C ALA A 155 11.37 -19.32 1.37
N LEU A 156 11.36 -19.43 0.04
CA LEU A 156 10.30 -20.12 -0.72
C LEU A 156 10.07 -21.58 -0.28
N ALA A 157 11.06 -22.21 0.35
CA ALA A 157 10.89 -23.53 0.98
C ALA A 157 9.74 -23.59 2.01
N ASN A 158 9.42 -22.46 2.66
CA ASN A 158 8.55 -22.39 3.83
C ASN A 158 7.25 -21.61 3.61
N GLY A 159 7.03 -21.01 2.44
CA GLY A 159 5.86 -20.15 2.22
C GLY A 159 5.94 -19.31 0.95
N THR A 160 4.91 -18.49 0.77
CA THR A 160 4.87 -17.49 -0.32
C THR A 160 5.69 -16.27 0.08
N CYS A 161 6.56 -15.82 -0.82
CA CYS A 161 7.27 -14.55 -0.68
C CYS A 161 6.52 -13.46 -1.47
N VAL A 162 6.51 -12.24 -0.91
CA VAL A 162 5.76 -11.10 -1.41
C VAL A 162 6.69 -9.88 -1.47
N PHE A 163 6.70 -9.20 -2.61
CA PHE A 163 7.31 -7.89 -2.79
C PHE A 163 6.19 -6.86 -2.86
N ASN A 164 6.07 -6.04 -1.81
CA ASN A 164 4.99 -5.05 -1.73
C ASN A 164 5.34 -3.79 -2.52
N SER A 165 4.34 -3.16 -3.13
CA SER A 165 4.49 -1.88 -3.85
C SER A 165 5.61 -1.90 -4.90
N ALA A 166 5.79 -3.05 -5.55
CA ALA A 166 6.93 -3.34 -6.41
C ALA A 166 7.05 -2.38 -7.61
N GLY A 167 5.94 -1.77 -8.05
CA GLY A 167 5.97 -0.76 -9.11
C GLY A 167 6.78 0.50 -8.77
N GLY A 168 6.98 0.84 -7.48
CA GLY A 168 7.84 1.95 -7.08
C GLY A 168 9.34 1.63 -7.14
N HIS A 169 9.68 0.36 -7.35
CA HIS A 169 11.05 -0.15 -7.23
C HIS A 169 11.52 -0.91 -8.48
N ILE A 170 10.59 -1.46 -9.27
CA ILE A 170 10.86 -2.31 -10.43
C ILE A 170 10.26 -1.64 -11.66
N LYS A 171 11.11 -1.26 -12.61
CA LYS A 171 10.73 -0.48 -13.79
C LYS A 171 9.62 -1.14 -14.62
N GLU A 172 9.69 -2.44 -14.84
CA GLU A 172 8.71 -3.18 -15.65
C GLU A 172 7.33 -3.06 -15.00
N LEU A 173 7.28 -3.02 -13.67
CA LEU A 173 6.06 -2.96 -12.90
C LEU A 173 5.54 -1.52 -12.71
N ALA A 174 6.39 -0.50 -12.90
CA ALA A 174 5.98 0.90 -12.88
C ALA A 174 5.05 1.23 -14.06
N GLU A 175 5.35 0.71 -15.26
CA GLU A 175 4.48 0.87 -16.45
C GLU A 175 3.08 0.28 -16.20
N LEU A 176 3.02 -0.86 -15.52
CA LEU A 176 1.78 -1.54 -15.15
C LEU A 176 0.92 -0.69 -14.22
N CYS A 177 1.52 -0.09 -13.18
CA CYS A 177 0.80 0.81 -12.27
C CYS A 177 0.27 2.04 -13.01
N LEU A 178 1.08 2.66 -13.87
CA LEU A 178 0.66 3.82 -14.67
C LEU A 178 -0.53 3.49 -15.58
N ALA A 179 -0.49 2.32 -16.24
CA ALA A 179 -1.60 1.85 -17.08
C ALA A 179 -2.88 1.61 -16.25
N ALA A 180 -2.75 1.02 -15.07
CA ALA A 180 -3.89 0.80 -14.17
C ALA A 180 -4.51 2.12 -13.69
N GLN A 181 -3.71 3.10 -13.27
CA GLN A 181 -4.22 4.41 -12.85
C GLN A 181 -4.95 5.13 -13.98
N ASP A 182 -4.44 5.04 -15.22
CA ASP A 182 -5.09 5.66 -16.37
C ASP A 182 -6.44 5.01 -16.70
N ALA A 183 -6.53 3.68 -16.65
CA ALA A 183 -7.76 2.97 -16.97
C ALA A 183 -8.81 3.08 -15.85
N PHE A 184 -8.42 2.88 -14.60
CA PHE A 184 -9.36 2.81 -13.47
C PHE A 184 -9.66 4.16 -12.82
N ARG A 185 -8.76 5.15 -12.98
CA ARG A 185 -8.85 6.45 -12.30
C ARG A 185 -8.90 6.32 -10.78
N PHE A 186 -8.14 5.35 -10.26
CA PHE A 186 -7.89 5.19 -8.83
C PHE A 186 -6.38 5.05 -8.57
N PRO A 187 -5.91 5.40 -7.37
CA PRO A 187 -4.58 5.04 -6.91
C PRO A 187 -4.37 3.53 -7.06
N ALA A 188 -3.30 3.13 -7.75
CA ALA A 188 -3.01 1.75 -8.05
C ALA A 188 -1.57 1.40 -7.67
N ASN A 189 -1.39 0.21 -7.12
CA ASN A 189 -0.07 -0.36 -6.84
C ASN A 189 -0.01 -1.80 -7.35
N VAL A 190 1.18 -2.38 -7.36
CA VAL A 190 1.38 -3.79 -7.71
C VAL A 190 2.26 -4.50 -6.69
N ASN A 191 1.84 -5.72 -6.33
CA ASN A 191 2.62 -6.67 -5.58
C ASN A 191 3.08 -7.83 -6.45
N VAL A 192 4.23 -8.41 -6.10
CA VAL A 192 4.71 -9.67 -6.69
C VAL A 192 4.57 -10.77 -5.67
N TYR A 193 3.94 -11.89 -6.04
CA TYR A 193 3.82 -13.07 -5.19
C TYR A 193 4.51 -14.26 -5.84
N VAL A 194 5.43 -14.88 -5.09
CA VAL A 194 6.17 -16.05 -5.55
C VAL A 194 5.92 -17.20 -4.59
N THR A 195 5.54 -18.36 -5.13
CA THR A 195 5.29 -19.58 -4.36
C THR A 195 5.93 -20.76 -5.07
N LYS A 196 6.67 -21.60 -4.33
CA LYS A 196 7.20 -22.85 -4.88
C LYS A 196 6.07 -23.81 -5.32
N PRO A 197 6.36 -24.77 -6.20
CA PRO A 197 5.45 -25.88 -6.48
C PRO A 197 5.05 -26.69 -5.25
N GLY A 198 3.89 -27.35 -5.31
CA GLY A 198 3.50 -28.35 -4.30
C GLY A 198 3.10 -27.76 -2.94
N MET A 199 2.81 -26.47 -2.86
CA MET A 199 2.32 -25.82 -1.63
C MET A 199 0.83 -26.01 -1.49
N LYS A 200 0.43 -26.87 -0.54
CA LYS A 200 -0.99 -27.13 -0.20
C LYS A 200 -1.74 -25.89 0.27
N LYS A 201 -1.04 -24.93 0.88
CA LYS A 201 -1.61 -23.65 1.34
C LYS A 201 -0.55 -22.56 1.16
N SER A 202 -0.71 -21.73 0.13
CA SER A 202 0.22 -20.65 -0.19
C SER A 202 -0.18 -19.32 0.44
N ALA A 203 -1.48 -19.07 0.58
CA ALA A 203 -2.02 -18.03 1.44
C ALA A 203 -3.28 -18.60 2.12
N PRO A 204 -3.43 -18.48 3.45
CA PRO A 204 -4.66 -18.89 4.13
C PRO A 204 -5.82 -17.99 3.72
N PRO A 205 -7.09 -18.35 4.04
CA PRO A 205 -8.22 -17.49 3.75
C PRO A 205 -8.04 -16.09 4.36
N HIS A 206 -8.16 -15.07 3.52
CA HIS A 206 -8.06 -13.66 3.92
C HIS A 206 -8.84 -12.76 2.97
N THR A 207 -9.10 -11.52 3.38
CA THR A 207 -9.69 -10.47 2.55
C THR A 207 -8.71 -9.33 2.38
N ASP A 208 -8.83 -8.56 1.30
CA ASP A 208 -8.08 -7.32 1.09
C ASP A 208 -8.97 -6.08 1.06
N LYS A 209 -8.36 -4.93 1.34
CA LYS A 209 -8.99 -3.60 1.25
C LYS A 209 -9.04 -3.05 -0.17
N GLN A 210 -8.45 -3.78 -1.11
CA GLN A 210 -8.26 -3.34 -2.47
C GLN A 210 -9.14 -4.22 -3.34
N ASP A 211 -9.69 -3.65 -4.41
CA ASP A 211 -10.02 -4.49 -5.55
C ASP A 211 -8.69 -5.00 -6.11
N VAL A 212 -8.58 -6.30 -6.32
CA VAL A 212 -7.34 -6.91 -6.80
C VAL A 212 -7.53 -7.52 -8.18
N ILE A 213 -6.58 -7.23 -9.05
CA ILE A 213 -6.45 -7.79 -10.38
C ILE A 213 -5.21 -8.69 -10.35
N VAL A 214 -5.46 -9.98 -10.23
CA VAL A 214 -4.44 -11.02 -10.19
C VAL A 214 -4.06 -11.37 -11.63
N MET A 215 -2.79 -11.23 -11.97
CA MET A 215 -2.25 -11.48 -13.31
C MET A 215 -1.19 -12.57 -13.22
N GLN A 216 -1.50 -13.78 -13.69
CA GLN A 216 -0.55 -14.89 -13.62
C GLN A 216 0.51 -14.74 -14.72
N THR A 217 1.79 -14.78 -14.35
CA THR A 217 2.90 -14.61 -15.31
C THR A 217 3.76 -15.87 -15.45
N GLN A 218 3.89 -16.68 -14.41
CA GLN A 218 4.65 -17.93 -14.48
C GLN A 218 4.03 -19.04 -13.62
N GLY A 219 4.19 -20.29 -14.06
CA GLY A 219 3.67 -21.45 -13.34
C GLY A 219 2.14 -21.44 -13.23
N ARG A 220 1.61 -22.14 -12.23
CA ARG A 220 0.17 -22.30 -12.03
C ARG A 220 -0.20 -22.04 -10.57
N LYS A 221 -1.37 -21.45 -10.33
CA LYS A 221 -1.88 -21.25 -8.98
C LYS A 221 -3.36 -21.57 -8.93
N HIS A 222 -3.74 -22.40 -7.97
CA HIS A 222 -5.13 -22.71 -7.66
C HIS A 222 -5.68 -21.61 -6.75
N TRP A 223 -6.82 -21.05 -7.16
CA TRP A 223 -7.52 -19.96 -6.51
C TRP A 223 -8.91 -20.41 -6.10
N ARG A 224 -9.25 -20.16 -4.84
CA ARG A 224 -10.63 -20.22 -4.35
C ARG A 224 -11.03 -18.86 -3.84
N VAL A 225 -12.13 -18.32 -4.36
CA VAL A 225 -12.71 -17.03 -4.00
C VAL A 225 -14.13 -17.27 -3.49
N TYR A 226 -14.48 -16.56 -2.42
CA TYR A 226 -15.73 -16.71 -1.71
C TYR A 226 -16.47 -15.37 -1.67
N ARG A 227 -17.80 -15.43 -1.58
CA ARG A 227 -18.60 -14.25 -1.24
C ARG A 227 -18.25 -13.78 0.17
N PRO A 228 -18.25 -12.47 0.46
CA PRO A 228 -18.06 -11.97 1.82
C PRO A 228 -19.13 -12.52 2.77
N PRO A 229 -18.77 -13.01 3.97
CA PRO A 229 -19.74 -13.37 4.99
C PRO A 229 -20.46 -12.11 5.51
N GLU A 230 -21.65 -12.30 6.09
CA GLU A 230 -22.38 -11.21 6.74
C GLU A 230 -21.50 -10.48 7.78
N PRO A 231 -21.41 -9.13 7.74
CA PRO A 231 -20.57 -8.35 8.67
C PRO A 231 -20.88 -8.66 10.14
N GLY A 232 -22.16 -8.92 10.44
CA GLY A 232 -22.64 -9.23 11.79
C GLY A 232 -22.12 -10.56 12.37
N ARG A 233 -21.52 -11.44 11.55
CA ARG A 233 -20.95 -12.71 12.02
C ARG A 233 -19.74 -12.52 12.94
N LYS A 234 -18.93 -11.48 12.70
CA LYS A 234 -17.85 -11.05 13.59
C LYS A 234 -17.77 -9.50 13.65
N PRO A 235 -18.64 -8.86 14.44
CA PRO A 235 -18.77 -7.39 14.49
C PRO A 235 -17.52 -6.64 14.93
N THR A 236 -16.63 -7.30 15.68
CA THR A 236 -15.40 -6.71 16.20
C THR A 236 -14.22 -6.78 15.22
N CYS A 237 -14.39 -7.49 14.11
CA CYS A 237 -13.36 -7.66 13.09
C CYS A 237 -13.58 -6.68 11.93
N GLU A 238 -12.48 -6.25 11.33
CA GLU A 238 -12.51 -5.37 10.17
C GLU A 238 -12.78 -6.19 8.89
N ALA A 239 -13.95 -6.01 8.27
CA ALA A 239 -14.42 -6.87 7.17
C ALA A 239 -13.47 -6.90 5.95
N PHE A 240 -12.80 -5.78 5.68
CA PHE A 240 -11.85 -5.65 4.57
C PHE A 240 -10.41 -6.09 4.91
N SER A 241 -10.16 -6.58 6.13
CA SER A 241 -8.83 -7.07 6.55
C SER A 241 -8.90 -8.35 7.39
N ARG A 242 -9.87 -9.23 7.09
CA ARG A 242 -10.04 -10.52 7.73
C ARG A 242 -8.89 -11.47 7.42
N GLY A 243 -8.65 -12.42 8.33
CA GLY A 243 -7.66 -13.49 8.12
C GLY A 243 -6.21 -13.02 8.19
N LYS A 244 -5.94 -11.91 8.89
CA LYS A 244 -4.61 -11.29 9.04
C LYS A 244 -4.31 -11.00 10.51
N GLY A 245 -3.04 -11.12 10.88
CA GLY A 245 -2.60 -10.87 12.25
C GLY A 245 -3.35 -11.75 13.26
N ASP A 246 -3.95 -11.13 14.28
CA ASP A 246 -4.65 -11.85 15.35
C ASP A 246 -6.07 -12.32 14.94
N ASP A 247 -6.57 -11.94 13.76
CA ASP A 247 -7.84 -12.45 13.23
C ASP A 247 -7.61 -13.64 12.30
N ALA A 248 -8.14 -14.80 12.67
CA ALA A 248 -8.27 -15.94 11.77
C ALA A 248 -9.61 -15.90 11.04
N LEU A 249 -9.56 -16.14 9.73
CA LEU A 249 -10.72 -16.45 8.91
C LEU A 249 -10.67 -17.94 8.58
N SER A 250 -11.62 -18.71 9.14
CA SER A 250 -11.62 -20.17 8.98
C SER A 250 -12.35 -20.61 7.71
N GLU A 251 -12.04 -21.81 7.22
CA GLU A 251 -12.77 -22.40 6.08
C GLU A 251 -14.25 -22.68 6.44
N GLN A 252 -14.54 -22.97 7.71
CA GLN A 252 -15.91 -23.09 8.23
C GLN A 252 -16.67 -21.75 8.19
N GLU A 253 -15.97 -20.61 8.29
CA GLU A 253 -16.58 -19.30 8.06
C GLU A 253 -16.97 -19.07 6.59
N LEU A 254 -16.42 -19.86 5.68
CA LEU A 254 -16.58 -19.71 4.24
C LEU A 254 -17.40 -20.84 3.61
N GLU A 255 -17.89 -21.78 4.42
CA GLU A 255 -18.72 -22.89 3.97
C GLU A 255 -19.97 -22.38 3.25
N GLY A 256 -20.24 -22.92 2.06
CA GLY A 256 -21.35 -22.50 1.19
C GLY A 256 -21.16 -21.16 0.48
N LEU A 257 -20.04 -20.45 0.70
CA LEU A 257 -19.78 -19.13 0.09
C LEU A 257 -18.85 -19.18 -1.13
N LEU A 258 -18.30 -20.34 -1.48
CA LEU A 258 -17.40 -20.50 -2.63
C LEU A 258 -18.12 -20.07 -3.91
N CYS A 259 -17.52 -19.16 -4.66
CA CYS A 259 -18.09 -18.63 -5.91
C CYS A 259 -17.18 -18.81 -7.12
N ILE A 260 -15.85 -18.85 -6.92
CA ILE A 260 -14.88 -19.19 -7.96
C ILE A 260 -13.90 -20.20 -7.41
N GLU A 261 -13.68 -21.25 -8.18
CA GLU A 261 -12.56 -22.17 -8.01
C GLU A 261 -11.92 -22.36 -9.39
N THR A 262 -10.65 -21.97 -9.52
CA THR A 262 -9.96 -21.95 -10.82
C THR A 262 -8.46 -22.09 -10.67
N VAL A 263 -7.80 -22.58 -11.72
CA VAL A 263 -6.34 -22.64 -11.80
C VAL A 263 -5.87 -21.62 -12.83
N LEU A 264 -5.21 -20.56 -12.38
CA LEU A 264 -4.64 -19.58 -13.29
C LEU A 264 -3.32 -20.08 -13.87
N THR A 265 -3.18 -19.88 -15.17
CA THR A 265 -2.00 -20.14 -16.00
C THR A 265 -1.50 -18.82 -16.62
N PRO A 266 -0.26 -18.76 -17.13
CA PRO A 266 0.31 -17.50 -17.62
C PRO A 266 -0.57 -16.81 -18.66
N GLY A 267 -0.83 -15.52 -18.49
CA GLY A 267 -1.72 -14.73 -19.33
C GLY A 267 -3.16 -14.60 -18.82
N GLU A 268 -3.57 -15.45 -17.88
CA GLU A 268 -4.90 -15.37 -17.28
C GLU A 268 -4.97 -14.34 -16.15
N VAL A 269 -6.14 -13.68 -16.06
CA VAL A 269 -6.38 -12.59 -15.12
C VAL A 269 -7.65 -12.88 -14.32
N LEU A 270 -7.58 -12.72 -12.99
CA LEU A 270 -8.70 -12.86 -12.06
C LEU A 270 -8.93 -11.53 -11.34
N PHE A 271 -10.14 -11.00 -11.43
CA PHE A 271 -10.59 -9.87 -10.63
C PHE A 271 -11.27 -10.37 -9.34
N ILE A 272 -10.91 -9.78 -8.21
CA ILE A 272 -11.53 -10.05 -6.90
C ILE A 272 -11.86 -8.69 -6.26
N PRO A 273 -13.13 -8.39 -5.97
CA PRO A 273 -13.49 -7.14 -5.32
C PRO A 273 -12.94 -7.07 -3.88
N ALA A 274 -12.74 -5.84 -3.39
CA ALA A 274 -12.34 -5.60 -2.01
C ALA A 274 -13.29 -6.33 -1.03
N GLY A 275 -12.74 -6.91 0.03
CA GLY A 275 -13.53 -7.61 1.06
C GLY A 275 -13.91 -9.05 0.70
N TRP A 276 -13.65 -9.54 -0.51
CA TRP A 276 -13.94 -10.92 -0.89
C TRP A 276 -12.87 -11.88 -0.38
N PRO A 277 -13.24 -12.88 0.46
CA PRO A 277 -12.27 -13.85 0.94
C PRO A 277 -11.69 -14.66 -0.20
N HIS A 278 -10.39 -14.93 -0.13
CA HIS A 278 -9.73 -15.82 -1.07
C HIS A 278 -8.58 -16.59 -0.41
N THR A 279 -8.27 -17.74 -0.99
CA THR A 279 -7.19 -18.64 -0.56
C THR A 279 -6.51 -19.22 -1.79
N THR A 280 -5.23 -19.58 -1.65
CA THR A 280 -4.44 -20.10 -2.77
C THR A 280 -3.63 -21.34 -2.40
N SER A 281 -3.37 -22.18 -3.39
CA SER A 281 -2.41 -23.28 -3.35
C SER A 281 -1.66 -23.41 -4.68
N THR A 282 -0.53 -24.10 -4.67
CA THR A 282 0.15 -24.60 -5.90
C THR A 282 0.04 -26.11 -6.04
N VAL A 283 -0.75 -26.76 -5.17
CA VAL A 283 -1.26 -28.12 -5.36
C VAL A 283 -2.63 -28.04 -6.02
N LEU A 284 -2.85 -28.90 -7.00
CA LEU A 284 -4.14 -29.11 -7.65
C LEU A 284 -4.81 -30.36 -7.10
N ASP A 285 -6.13 -30.33 -6.97
CA ASP A 285 -6.88 -31.54 -6.60
C ASP A 285 -6.78 -32.56 -7.74
N GLY A 286 -6.26 -33.75 -7.43
CA GLY A 286 -6.02 -34.82 -8.41
C GLY A 286 -4.60 -34.89 -8.98
N ASP A 287 -3.69 -33.96 -8.64
CA ASP A 287 -2.26 -34.14 -8.95
C ASP A 287 -1.73 -35.29 -8.09
N GLY A 288 -1.57 -36.47 -8.71
CA GLY A 288 -1.18 -37.75 -8.12
C GLY A 288 0.25 -37.83 -7.55
N GLY A 289 0.80 -36.72 -7.07
CA GLY A 289 2.05 -36.70 -6.32
C GLY A 289 3.29 -36.77 -7.20
N ASP A 290 3.62 -35.67 -7.88
CA ASP A 290 4.92 -34.99 -7.77
C ASP A 290 4.88 -33.72 -8.63
N THR A 291 4.95 -32.54 -8.01
CA THR A 291 5.01 -31.25 -8.72
C THR A 291 6.41 -30.66 -8.68
N SER A 292 7.42 -31.43 -8.25
CA SER A 292 8.82 -30.97 -8.05
C SER A 292 9.45 -30.41 -9.32
N ASP A 293 9.07 -30.93 -10.50
CA ASP A 293 9.53 -30.48 -11.81
C ASP A 293 8.75 -29.30 -12.40
N SER A 294 7.70 -28.82 -11.72
CA SER A 294 6.92 -27.68 -12.21
C SER A 294 7.58 -26.34 -11.90
N ALA A 295 7.37 -25.34 -12.75
CA ALA A 295 7.86 -23.99 -12.49
C ALA A 295 7.19 -23.38 -11.24
N PRO A 296 7.90 -22.53 -10.48
CA PRO A 296 7.28 -21.78 -9.40
C PRO A 296 6.12 -20.92 -9.92
N SER A 297 5.11 -20.71 -9.07
CA SER A 297 4.06 -19.75 -9.38
C SER A 297 4.55 -18.34 -9.09
N LEU A 298 4.52 -17.50 -10.12
CA LEU A 298 4.66 -16.05 -10.01
C LEU A 298 3.39 -15.39 -10.54
N HIS A 299 2.81 -14.50 -9.73
CA HIS A 299 1.76 -13.61 -10.19
C HIS A 299 1.99 -12.18 -9.70
N LEU A 300 1.46 -11.25 -10.49
CA LEU A 300 1.36 -9.84 -10.13
C LEU A 300 -0.04 -9.58 -9.62
N THR A 301 -0.16 -8.79 -8.56
CA THR A 301 -1.47 -8.36 -8.06
C THR A 301 -1.52 -6.85 -8.13
N VAL A 302 -2.27 -6.32 -9.08
CA VAL A 302 -2.56 -4.88 -9.13
C VAL A 302 -3.70 -4.62 -8.15
N GLY A 303 -3.48 -3.75 -7.18
CA GLY A 303 -4.48 -3.35 -6.19
C GLY A 303 -4.97 -1.93 -6.43
N LEU A 304 -6.28 -1.74 -6.41
CA LEU A 304 -6.94 -0.44 -6.51
C LEU A 304 -7.33 0.07 -5.11
N ASP A 305 -6.70 1.16 -4.66
CA ASP A 305 -6.63 1.56 -3.25
C ASP A 305 -7.75 2.50 -2.78
N HIS A 306 -8.96 2.37 -3.31
CA HIS A 306 -10.07 3.29 -3.02
C HIS A 306 -10.45 3.36 -1.52
N ILE A 307 -10.45 2.23 -0.79
CA ILE A 307 -10.72 2.22 0.66
C ILE A 307 -9.56 2.83 1.46
N ILE A 308 -8.32 2.56 1.04
CA ILE A 308 -7.11 3.01 1.76
C ILE A 308 -7.01 4.54 1.76
N TRP A 309 -7.37 5.16 0.64
CA TRP A 309 -7.34 6.61 0.46
C TRP A 309 -8.67 7.30 0.84
N GLY A 310 -9.60 6.59 1.49
CA GLY A 310 -10.87 7.18 1.95
C GLY A 310 -11.76 7.67 0.80
N LEU A 311 -11.75 6.98 -0.34
CA LEU A 311 -12.47 7.36 -1.56
C LEU A 311 -13.79 6.56 -1.70
N THR A 312 -14.53 6.37 -0.61
CA THR A 312 -15.76 5.56 -0.56
C THR A 312 -16.96 6.35 -0.06
N TYR A 313 -18.16 5.87 -0.37
CA TYR A 313 -19.40 6.46 0.17
C TYR A 313 -19.50 6.34 1.70
N GLU A 314 -18.90 5.31 2.30
CA GLU A 314 -18.81 5.14 3.76
C GLU A 314 -18.02 6.28 4.40
N PHE A 315 -16.87 6.62 3.82
CA PHE A 315 -16.04 7.73 4.29
C PHE A 315 -16.80 9.05 4.14
N LEU A 316 -17.38 9.29 2.95
CA LEU A 316 -18.15 10.50 2.65
C LEU A 316 -19.30 10.68 3.65
N ARG A 317 -20.07 9.60 3.90
CA ARG A 317 -21.14 9.56 4.90
C ARG A 317 -20.62 10.01 6.26
N ARG A 318 -19.60 9.33 6.79
CA ARG A 318 -19.08 9.61 8.13
C ARG A 318 -18.59 11.05 8.26
N ALA A 319 -17.90 11.56 7.25
CA ALA A 319 -17.41 12.92 7.21
C ALA A 319 -18.57 13.93 7.22
N ALA A 320 -19.60 13.70 6.39
CA ALA A 320 -20.77 14.56 6.32
C ALA A 320 -21.59 14.57 7.63
N ILE A 321 -21.84 13.40 8.21
CA ILE A 321 -22.54 13.26 9.51
C ILE A 321 -21.79 14.01 10.61
N LYS A 322 -20.47 13.84 10.67
CA LYS A 322 -19.63 14.53 11.65
C LYS A 322 -19.68 16.04 11.49
N GLU A 323 -19.52 16.55 10.27
CA GLU A 323 -19.52 17.98 10.01
C GLU A 323 -20.88 18.62 10.26
N ALA A 324 -21.97 17.90 9.98
CA ALA A 324 -23.32 18.31 10.32
C ALA A 324 -23.59 18.34 11.84
N GLY A 325 -22.65 17.88 12.67
CA GLY A 325 -22.83 17.78 14.13
C GLY A 325 -23.83 16.70 14.54
N LEU A 326 -24.15 15.77 13.64
CA LEU A 326 -25.08 14.68 13.89
C LEU A 326 -24.37 13.51 14.59
N LYS A 327 -25.13 12.76 15.38
CA LYS A 327 -24.62 11.56 16.06
C LYS A 327 -24.55 10.39 15.07
N ASP A 328 -23.36 9.87 14.81
CA ASP A 328 -23.19 8.63 14.06
C ASP A 328 -23.78 7.44 14.85
N SER A 329 -25.00 7.05 14.48
CA SER A 329 -25.79 6.01 15.16
C SER A 329 -25.81 4.69 14.38
N LEU A 330 -25.23 4.67 13.17
CA LEU A 330 -25.20 3.51 12.31
C LEU A 330 -24.33 2.41 12.92
N LYS A 331 -24.96 1.31 13.29
CA LYS A 331 -24.27 0.07 13.63
C LYS A 331 -23.94 -0.66 12.32
N ILE A 332 -22.86 -0.24 11.66
CA ILE A 332 -22.51 -0.68 10.30
C ILE A 332 -22.41 -2.21 10.16
N TYR A 333 -22.04 -2.93 11.22
CA TYR A 333 -21.98 -4.40 11.24
C TYR A 333 -23.36 -5.10 11.26
N GLN A 334 -24.45 -4.35 11.46
CA GLN A 334 -25.82 -4.86 11.40
C GLN A 334 -26.44 -4.72 10.00
N LEU A 335 -25.74 -4.07 9.08
CA LEU A 335 -26.13 -4.07 7.67
C LEU A 335 -26.01 -5.48 7.09
N SER A 336 -26.86 -5.79 6.12
CA SER A 336 -26.63 -6.96 5.27
C SER A 336 -25.31 -6.80 4.52
N ALA A 337 -24.71 -7.92 4.09
CA ALA A 337 -23.49 -7.89 3.28
C ALA A 337 -23.64 -7.00 2.03
N GLU A 338 -24.80 -7.05 1.37
CA GLU A 338 -25.09 -6.20 0.20
C GLU A 338 -25.06 -4.70 0.55
N MET A 339 -25.80 -4.28 1.60
CA MET A 339 -25.85 -2.87 2.01
C MET A 339 -24.50 -2.39 2.53
N TYR A 340 -23.75 -3.26 3.21
CA TYR A 340 -22.41 -2.99 3.66
C TYR A 340 -21.48 -2.74 2.48
N MET A 341 -21.41 -3.68 1.52
CA MET A 341 -20.56 -3.55 0.33
C MET A 341 -20.94 -2.34 -0.53
N ASP A 342 -22.23 -2.09 -0.73
CA ASP A 342 -22.75 -0.94 -1.46
C ASP A 342 -22.31 0.40 -0.84
N LEU A 343 -22.16 0.47 0.49
CA LEU A 343 -21.68 1.67 1.17
C LEU A 343 -20.15 1.86 0.99
N PHE A 344 -19.39 0.79 0.78
CA PHE A 344 -17.95 0.85 0.53
C PHE A 344 -17.59 0.99 -0.95
N GLU A 345 -18.57 1.08 -1.85
CA GLU A 345 -18.31 1.40 -3.25
C GLU A 345 -17.47 2.68 -3.39
N PRO A 346 -16.53 2.70 -4.35
CA PRO A 346 -15.72 3.87 -4.59
C PRO A 346 -16.54 5.02 -5.17
N VAL A 347 -16.22 6.25 -4.79
CA VAL A 347 -16.80 7.44 -5.43
C VAL A 347 -16.22 7.63 -6.82
N ASN A 348 -17.04 8.10 -7.77
CA ASN A 348 -16.56 8.43 -9.10
C ASN A 348 -15.80 9.76 -9.07
N LEU A 349 -14.46 9.72 -9.04
CA LEU A 349 -13.62 10.93 -9.00
C LEU A 349 -13.75 11.82 -10.25
N GLN A 350 -14.42 11.37 -11.31
CA GLN A 350 -14.69 12.19 -12.50
C GLN A 350 -16.05 12.90 -12.45
N ALA A 351 -16.88 12.59 -11.45
CA ALA A 351 -18.16 13.23 -11.26
C ALA A 351 -18.03 14.50 -10.40
N SER A 352 -18.99 15.42 -10.53
CA SER A 352 -19.04 16.58 -9.64
C SER A 352 -19.36 16.15 -8.20
N GLY A 353 -18.93 16.94 -7.20
CA GLY A 353 -19.29 16.65 -5.82
C GLY A 353 -20.80 16.57 -5.59
N THR A 354 -21.59 17.36 -6.32
CA THR A 354 -23.06 17.28 -6.30
C THR A 354 -23.59 15.94 -6.82
N ASP A 355 -23.02 15.39 -7.89
CA ASP A 355 -23.44 14.08 -8.43
C ASP A 355 -23.03 12.93 -7.50
N ILE A 356 -21.86 13.03 -6.87
CA ILE A 356 -21.41 12.06 -5.85
C ILE A 356 -22.34 12.12 -4.64
N ALA A 357 -22.67 13.31 -4.13
CA ALA A 357 -23.60 13.47 -3.03
C ALA A 357 -25.00 12.93 -3.37
N ALA A 358 -25.50 13.19 -4.57
CA ALA A 358 -26.79 12.68 -5.03
C ALA A 358 -26.83 11.14 -5.05
N GLN A 359 -25.70 10.46 -5.33
CA GLN A 359 -25.57 9.01 -5.23
C GLN A 359 -25.51 8.48 -3.79
N LEU A 360 -25.00 9.29 -2.85
CA LEU A 360 -25.02 8.94 -1.42
C LEU A 360 -26.46 9.00 -0.85
N MET A 361 -27.28 9.94 -1.29
CA MET A 361 -28.63 10.17 -0.72
C MET A 361 -29.55 8.92 -0.70
N PRO A 362 -29.71 8.14 -1.79
CA PRO A 362 -30.51 6.92 -1.74
C PRO A 362 -29.89 5.86 -0.81
N LYS A 363 -28.56 5.78 -0.71
CA LYS A 363 -27.87 4.88 0.22
C LYS A 363 -28.20 5.25 1.66
N LEU A 364 -28.11 6.54 2.01
CA LEU A 364 -28.50 7.09 3.32
C LEU A 364 -29.93 6.77 3.70
N ARG A 365 -30.91 7.04 2.82
CA ARG A 365 -32.33 6.76 3.08
C ARG A 365 -32.59 5.29 3.41
N ARG A 366 -31.76 4.37 2.89
CA ARG A 366 -31.89 2.93 3.12
C ARG A 366 -31.21 2.49 4.43
N ILE A 367 -30.09 3.09 4.80
CA ILE A 367 -29.29 2.66 5.98
C ILE A 367 -29.60 3.46 7.26
N GLU A 368 -30.10 4.68 7.13
CA GLU A 368 -30.43 5.62 8.21
C GLU A 368 -31.74 6.35 7.90
N PRO A 369 -32.88 5.64 7.89
CA PRO A 369 -34.19 6.20 7.55
C PRO A 369 -34.67 7.29 8.51
N GLU A 370 -34.05 7.40 9.69
CA GLU A 370 -34.34 8.45 10.68
C GLU A 370 -33.86 9.85 10.23
N ILE A 371 -32.86 9.94 9.34
CA ILE A 371 -32.35 11.20 8.81
C ILE A 371 -33.28 11.68 7.70
N THR A 372 -34.06 12.74 7.95
CA THR A 372 -35.13 13.17 7.02
C THR A 372 -35.21 14.69 6.87
N GLY A 373 -36.00 15.14 5.90
CA GLY A 373 -36.34 16.55 5.69
C GLY A 373 -35.12 17.45 5.59
N ASP A 374 -35.08 18.47 6.45
CA ASP A 374 -34.04 19.49 6.49
C ASP A 374 -32.65 18.92 6.81
N GLU A 375 -32.56 17.88 7.65
CA GLU A 375 -31.29 17.23 7.98
C GLU A 375 -30.67 16.57 6.75
N LEU A 376 -31.49 15.84 5.98
CA LEU A 376 -31.03 15.17 4.77
C LEU A 376 -30.61 16.18 3.70
N HIS A 377 -31.34 17.30 3.55
CA HIS A 377 -30.99 18.36 2.61
C HIS A 377 -29.71 19.11 3.01
N ALA A 378 -29.49 19.32 4.31
CA ALA A 378 -28.24 19.89 4.82
C ALA A 378 -27.05 18.94 4.58
N LEU A 379 -27.24 17.64 4.83
CA LEU A 379 -26.24 16.61 4.58
C LEU A 379 -25.84 16.51 3.12
N GLU A 380 -26.79 16.62 2.18
CA GLU A 380 -26.49 16.60 0.75
C GLU A 380 -25.50 17.71 0.35
N LYS A 381 -25.70 18.94 0.86
CA LYS A 381 -24.80 20.07 0.59
C LYS A 381 -23.42 19.87 1.20
N ILE A 382 -23.36 19.37 2.43
CA ILE A 382 -22.10 19.07 3.12
C ILE A 382 -21.35 17.96 2.38
N ALA A 383 -22.05 16.88 2.03
CA ALA A 383 -21.51 15.76 1.26
C ALA A 383 -20.98 16.24 -0.10
N ALA A 384 -21.68 17.14 -0.79
CA ALA A 384 -21.20 17.66 -2.08
C ALA A 384 -19.86 18.41 -1.95
N ARG A 385 -19.70 19.21 -0.90
CA ARG A 385 -18.43 19.89 -0.62
C ARG A 385 -17.32 18.90 -0.27
N ILE A 386 -17.59 17.93 0.60
CA ILE A 386 -16.60 16.90 0.99
C ILE A 386 -16.22 16.04 -0.21
N ALA A 387 -17.17 15.70 -1.08
CA ALA A 387 -16.91 14.94 -2.30
C ALA A 387 -15.95 15.68 -3.25
N ASN A 388 -16.05 17.02 -3.37
CA ASN A 388 -15.05 17.80 -4.13
C ASN A 388 -13.64 17.72 -3.51
N GLU A 389 -13.55 17.72 -2.18
CA GLU A 389 -12.28 17.51 -1.47
C GLU A 389 -11.74 16.09 -1.69
N MET A 390 -12.61 15.07 -1.72
CA MET A 390 -12.24 13.67 -2.03
C MET A 390 -11.71 13.55 -3.46
N THR A 391 -12.34 14.20 -4.44
CA THR A 391 -11.85 14.25 -5.82
C THR A 391 -10.46 14.88 -5.89
N THR A 392 -10.30 16.06 -5.29
CA THR A 392 -8.99 16.76 -5.24
C THR A 392 -7.92 15.91 -4.56
N HIS A 393 -8.27 15.24 -3.45
CA HIS A 393 -7.39 14.32 -2.75
C HIS A 393 -6.99 13.12 -3.61
N GLY A 394 -7.95 12.45 -4.24
CA GLY A 394 -7.70 11.31 -5.12
C GLY A 394 -6.80 11.67 -6.29
N GLU A 395 -7.00 12.85 -6.90
CA GLU A 395 -6.14 13.38 -7.96
C GLU A 395 -4.71 13.66 -7.46
N SER A 396 -4.56 14.26 -6.28
CA SER A 396 -3.25 14.53 -5.64
C SER A 396 -2.48 13.22 -5.37
N VAL A 397 -3.16 12.20 -4.82
CA VAL A 397 -2.58 10.87 -4.58
C VAL A 397 -2.13 10.22 -5.88
N MET A 398 -2.98 10.22 -6.92
CA MET A 398 -2.64 9.66 -8.22
C MET A 398 -1.50 10.41 -8.92
N ASP A 399 -1.40 11.74 -8.78
CA ASP A 399 -0.27 12.53 -9.30
C ASP A 399 1.04 12.15 -8.59
N LEU A 400 1.03 12.05 -7.26
CA LEU A 400 2.19 11.64 -6.48
C LEU A 400 2.67 10.23 -6.87
N LEU A 401 1.75 9.27 -6.98
CA LEU A 401 2.06 7.91 -7.44
C LEU A 401 2.58 7.90 -8.88
N SER A 402 1.94 8.65 -9.78
CA SER A 402 2.37 8.74 -11.19
C SER A 402 3.79 9.27 -11.31
N ARG A 403 4.13 10.33 -10.56
CA ARG A 403 5.49 10.88 -10.54
C ARG A 403 6.50 9.86 -10.02
N MET A 404 6.17 9.17 -8.93
CA MET A 404 7.01 8.10 -8.40
C MET A 404 7.31 7.05 -9.48
N TYR A 405 6.27 6.55 -10.17
CA TYR A 405 6.43 5.54 -11.21
C TYR A 405 7.20 6.04 -12.44
N VAL A 406 6.92 7.27 -12.89
CA VAL A 406 7.66 7.89 -14.00
C VAL A 406 9.14 8.07 -13.66
N GLU A 407 9.46 8.45 -12.42
CA GLU A 407 10.84 8.55 -11.96
C GLU A 407 11.50 7.16 -11.87
N THR A 408 10.81 6.14 -11.36
CA THR A 408 11.28 4.73 -11.40
C THR A 408 11.60 4.27 -12.83
N LEU A 409 10.84 4.70 -13.84
CA LEU A 409 11.14 4.42 -15.26
C LEU A 409 12.37 5.18 -15.75
N ASN A 410 12.48 6.46 -15.38
CA ASN A 410 13.49 7.39 -15.88
C ASN A 410 14.88 7.25 -15.24
N GLU A 411 14.99 6.75 -14.01
CA GLU A 411 16.28 6.49 -13.33
C GLU A 411 17.18 5.44 -14.04
N SER A 412 16.79 5.02 -15.25
CA SER A 412 17.55 4.20 -16.18
C SER A 412 18.82 4.86 -16.75
N PHE A 413 19.20 6.09 -16.39
CA PHE A 413 20.43 6.74 -16.88
C PHE A 413 21.47 6.95 -15.78
N TYR A 414 22.46 6.06 -15.77
CA TYR A 414 23.78 6.17 -15.13
C TYR A 414 23.86 5.91 -13.62
N VAL A 415 23.99 4.62 -13.26
CA VAL A 415 24.60 4.21 -11.99
C VAL A 415 25.74 3.25 -12.34
N PRO A 416 27.02 3.61 -12.12
CA PRO A 416 28.15 2.72 -12.36
C PRO A 416 27.98 1.38 -11.64
N PRO A 417 28.48 0.26 -12.18
CA PRO A 417 28.49 -1.02 -11.48
C PRO A 417 29.05 -0.86 -10.06
N GLY A 418 28.28 -1.25 -9.03
CA GLY A 418 28.67 -1.13 -7.62
C GLY A 418 28.22 0.16 -6.92
N SER A 419 27.56 1.09 -7.61
CA SER A 419 26.87 2.21 -6.96
C SER A 419 25.45 1.76 -6.56
N PRO A 420 25.00 2.01 -5.32
CA PRO A 420 23.67 1.60 -4.88
C PRO A 420 22.60 2.28 -5.73
N ARG A 421 21.68 1.50 -6.30
CA ARG A 421 20.41 2.07 -6.77
C ARG A 421 19.59 2.46 -5.54
N VAL A 422 19.03 3.66 -5.59
CA VAL A 422 18.41 4.33 -4.45
C VAL A 422 16.89 4.40 -4.62
N THR A 423 16.32 3.66 -5.60
CA THR A 423 14.89 3.65 -5.94
C THR A 423 14.03 3.35 -4.72
N TYR A 424 14.51 2.47 -3.82
CA TYR A 424 13.88 2.23 -2.53
C TYR A 424 13.72 3.51 -1.70
N PHE A 425 14.80 4.23 -1.46
CA PHE A 425 14.78 5.45 -0.65
C PHE A 425 14.03 6.59 -1.33
N HIS A 426 14.11 6.64 -2.66
CA HIS A 426 13.34 7.56 -3.47
C HIS A 426 11.83 7.30 -3.32
N ALA A 427 11.40 6.04 -3.45
CA ALA A 427 10.02 5.64 -3.20
C ALA A 427 9.59 5.96 -1.75
N GLN A 428 10.47 5.82 -0.74
CA GLN A 428 10.16 6.22 0.63
C GLN A 428 9.82 7.72 0.76
N GLN A 429 10.48 8.60 -0.01
CA GLN A 429 10.14 10.03 -0.01
C GLN A 429 8.73 10.28 -0.55
N TYR A 430 8.32 9.54 -1.59
CA TYR A 430 6.96 9.58 -2.10
C TYR A 430 5.94 9.02 -1.10
N MET A 431 6.27 7.93 -0.40
CA MET A 431 5.41 7.39 0.66
C MET A 431 5.19 8.41 1.78
N ALA A 432 6.22 9.16 2.18
CA ALA A 432 6.08 10.24 3.16
C ALA A 432 5.17 11.38 2.64
N ARG A 433 5.31 11.78 1.37
CA ARG A 433 4.45 12.81 0.75
C ARG A 433 2.99 12.36 0.64
N LEU A 434 2.77 11.09 0.29
CA LEU A 434 1.46 10.47 0.26
C LEU A 434 0.81 10.44 1.66
N GLY A 435 1.59 10.13 2.70
CA GLY A 435 1.14 10.25 4.10
C GLY A 435 0.73 11.67 4.47
N ALA A 436 1.54 12.66 4.09
CA ALA A 436 1.23 14.07 4.33
C ALA A 436 -0.03 14.55 3.58
N GLU A 437 -0.26 14.08 2.34
CA GLU A 437 -1.48 14.37 1.60
C GLU A 437 -2.71 13.79 2.31
N MET A 438 -2.64 12.54 2.78
CA MET A 438 -3.74 11.93 3.55
C MET A 438 -4.05 12.70 4.84
N GLU A 439 -3.01 13.06 5.60
CA GLU A 439 -3.17 13.85 6.83
C GLU A 439 -3.79 15.23 6.54
N GLY A 440 -3.33 15.90 5.47
CA GLY A 440 -3.89 17.17 5.02
C GLY A 440 -5.35 17.06 4.61
N PHE A 441 -5.72 16.02 3.84
CA PHE A 441 -7.09 15.75 3.45
C PHE A 441 -8.02 15.58 4.66
N LEU A 442 -7.60 14.76 5.63
CA LEU A 442 -8.37 14.52 6.87
C LEU A 442 -8.56 15.78 7.71
N GLN A 443 -7.62 16.72 7.65
CA GLN A 443 -7.78 18.04 8.28
C GLN A 443 -8.82 18.89 7.52
N ARG A 444 -8.82 18.87 6.19
CA ARG A 444 -9.77 19.62 5.34
C ARG A 444 -11.22 19.15 5.48
N VAL A 445 -11.45 17.85 5.64
CA VAL A 445 -12.81 17.27 5.79
C VAL A 445 -13.28 17.12 7.24
N GLY A 446 -12.56 17.76 8.17
CA GLY A 446 -12.77 17.61 9.61
C GLY A 446 -12.15 16.32 10.13
N SER A 447 -11.36 16.43 11.20
CA SER A 447 -10.51 15.36 11.75
C SER A 447 -11.29 14.14 12.23
N LEU A 448 -11.82 13.30 11.35
CA LEU A 448 -12.41 12.02 11.71
C LEU A 448 -11.37 11.24 12.51
N PRO A 449 -11.76 10.50 13.58
CA PRO A 449 -10.89 9.46 14.06
C PRO A 449 -10.63 8.57 12.86
N LEU A 450 -9.41 8.69 12.34
CA LEU A 450 -8.86 7.76 11.38
C LEU A 450 -9.25 6.38 11.86
N ASP A 451 -9.87 5.60 10.98
CA ASP A 451 -10.01 4.17 11.18
C ASP A 451 -8.70 3.70 11.83
N PRO A 452 -8.72 2.94 12.95
CA PRO A 452 -7.51 2.33 13.50
C PRO A 452 -6.59 1.74 12.41
N ALA A 453 -7.13 1.26 11.28
CA ALA A 453 -6.37 0.85 10.10
C ALA A 453 -5.73 1.99 9.27
N MET A 454 -6.36 3.16 9.15
CA MET A 454 -5.75 4.36 8.56
C MET A 454 -4.73 5.03 9.49
N ARG A 455 -4.96 5.03 10.82
CA ARG A 455 -3.94 5.37 11.83
C ARG A 455 -2.72 4.46 11.72
N ARG A 456 -2.95 3.18 11.40
CA ARG A 456 -1.91 2.18 11.12
C ARG A 456 -1.19 2.40 9.78
N ALA A 457 -1.73 3.18 8.84
CA ALA A 457 -1.00 3.56 7.63
C ALA A 457 0.02 4.69 7.91
N SER A 458 -0.36 5.71 8.70
CA SER A 458 0.53 6.81 9.12
C SER A 458 1.54 6.37 10.21
N ALA A 459 1.14 5.54 11.19
CA ALA A 459 2.02 5.13 12.29
C ALA A 459 2.97 3.94 12.02
N LYS A 460 2.83 3.21 10.90
CA LYS A 460 3.68 2.05 10.54
C LYS A 460 4.75 2.35 9.48
N ALA A 461 4.75 3.54 8.88
CA ALA A 461 5.86 4.02 8.06
C ALA A 461 7.15 4.18 8.90
N ASP A 462 7.02 4.54 10.19
CA ASP A 462 8.18 4.88 11.04
C ASP A 462 8.98 3.69 11.56
N ASN A 463 8.41 2.48 11.57
CA ASN A 463 9.00 1.41 12.36
C ASN A 463 9.63 0.29 11.50
N ALA A 464 9.28 0.16 10.22
CA ALA A 464 9.85 -0.87 9.35
C ALA A 464 11.31 -0.60 8.93
N VAL A 465 11.83 0.54 9.38
CA VAL A 465 13.18 1.01 9.12
C VAL A 465 14.11 0.77 10.32
N VAL A 466 13.59 0.47 11.52
CA VAL A 466 14.44 0.29 12.72
C VAL A 466 14.64 -1.20 13.02
N GLY A 467 15.39 -1.86 12.15
CA GLY A 467 16.39 -2.79 12.67
C GLY A 467 17.37 -1.95 13.47
N SER A 468 17.58 -2.28 14.75
CA SER A 468 18.49 -1.56 15.62
C SER A 468 19.90 -1.52 15.04
N GLY A 469 20.24 -0.45 14.32
CA GLY A 469 21.61 -0.08 13.99
C GLY A 469 22.36 0.28 15.28
N PRO A 470 23.69 0.10 15.31
CA PRO A 470 24.47 0.25 16.53
C PRO A 470 24.39 1.71 16.99
N SER A 471 23.97 1.90 18.25
CA SER A 471 24.11 3.18 18.93
C SER A 471 25.57 3.60 18.90
N SER A 472 25.87 4.69 18.18
CA SER A 472 27.17 5.35 18.20
C SER A 472 27.48 5.82 19.63
N GLY A 473 28.37 5.11 20.31
CA GLY A 473 28.85 5.43 21.64
C GLY A 473 30.36 5.19 21.73
N PHE A 474 31.15 6.05 21.07
CA PHE A 474 32.56 6.19 21.41
C PHE A 474 32.66 6.88 22.77
N GLY A 475 33.03 6.11 23.79
CA GLY A 475 33.39 6.59 25.11
C GLY A 475 34.36 5.60 25.74
N GLY A 476 35.66 5.85 25.56
CA GLY A 476 36.73 5.05 26.14
C GLY A 476 36.64 5.03 27.68
N GLY A 477 36.78 3.84 28.25
CA GLY A 477 36.74 3.64 29.69
C GLY A 477 37.24 2.24 30.05
N SER A 478 38.56 2.10 30.17
CA SER A 478 39.24 0.96 30.78
C SER A 478 38.58 0.58 32.12
N THR A 479 38.24 -0.69 32.33
CA THR A 479 38.33 -1.35 33.66
C THR A 479 38.31 -2.88 33.54
N THR A 480 39.52 -3.43 33.65
CA THR A 480 39.90 -4.61 34.44
C THR A 480 38.82 -5.65 34.84
N LYS A 481 39.03 -6.86 34.32
CA LYS A 481 38.54 -8.14 34.85
C LYS A 481 38.73 -8.23 36.37
N LYS A 482 37.65 -8.52 37.11
CA LYS A 482 37.72 -9.25 38.38
C LYS A 482 36.75 -10.43 38.38
N SER A 483 37.34 -11.60 38.19
CA SER A 483 36.79 -12.88 38.57
C SER A 483 36.77 -12.99 40.10
N SER A 484 35.61 -13.30 40.70
CA SER A 484 35.57 -13.80 42.07
C SER A 484 34.58 -14.94 42.18
N GLY A 485 35.08 -16.15 41.94
CA GLY A 485 34.56 -17.35 42.56
C GLY A 485 34.92 -17.36 44.04
N LYS A 486 33.95 -17.64 44.92
CA LYS A 486 34.21 -18.05 46.30
C LYS A 486 33.24 -19.16 46.69
N ARG A 487 33.79 -20.38 46.67
CA ARG A 487 33.45 -21.56 47.46
C ARG A 487 34.43 -21.49 48.66
N LYS A 488 34.05 -21.58 49.94
CA LYS A 488 33.75 -22.82 50.67
C LYS A 488 33.38 -22.54 52.15
N SER A 489 32.46 -23.36 52.65
CA SER A 489 32.28 -23.96 53.99
C SER A 489 32.93 -23.41 55.27
N LYS A 490 32.09 -23.36 56.32
CA LYS A 490 32.30 -23.81 57.72
C LYS A 490 33.75 -23.83 58.24
N ARG A 491 34.06 -22.97 59.21
CA ARG A 491 34.00 -23.23 60.66
C ARG A 491 34.27 -21.94 61.41
#